data_AF-A0A9P6YWU4-F1
#
_entry.id   AF-A0A9P6YWU4-F1
#
_cell.length_a   1.000
_cell.length_b   1.000
_cell.length_c   1.000
_cell.angle_alpha   90.00
_cell.angle_beta   90.00
_cell.angle_gamma   90.00
#
_symmetry.space_group_name_H-M   'P 1'
#
loop_
_entity.id
_entity.type
_entity.pdbx_description
1 polymer ?
#
loop_
_entity_poly.entity_id
_entity_poly.type
_entity_poly.pdbx_seq_one_letter_code
_entity_poly.pdbx_strand_id
1 'polypeptide(L)'
;MIEQRLYYTVNLDTAETVISLASKKQNAFKLMMAVLREVEEQIEIRRKTNMKFYQISSIVEGIYNKEIYSYRQLSSKTNGEIKFLENDIYQLNHQREMLKEEMNTHEQELNDIRQYAEQRRNKKAKREKQYHDFYHVPIVAAQYKKKYVRARDKNSDAEEQVSKIRCTVDACQKAISETTKLMMESQKKIESLIIQKQEADDKSKQAEDMIAELQDGQKFWSSFDNNQLPIALKATQGFIEAIQRHTRKSGSNTLSQIVHYESEFVKIFRLALNEYGEAEAYAQSRWGSIQVAFNCAKCNICQVGWPNLDKVRTTDLLCDSCYKEARTSMILEKKINSVIGASRSHQLQTLPSGSSLSISSFATSASSSSASSNKSSKTGFKKMFQMIKNNKRSSADTSQDFTSHSPDLYVS
;
A
#
# COMPACT_ATOMS: atom_id res chain seq x y z
N MET A 1 14.20 46.35 26.12
CA MET A 1 15.19 45.45 25.49
C MET A 1 14.80 44.04 25.84
N ILE A 2 14.78 43.11 24.89
CA ILE A 2 14.48 41.70 25.17
C ILE A 2 15.83 41.04 25.47
N GLU A 3 16.03 40.59 26.71
CA GLU A 3 17.17 39.72 27.03
C GLU A 3 17.02 38.43 26.22
N GLN A 4 17.92 38.22 25.25
CA GLN A 4 18.07 36.92 24.62
C GLN A 4 18.59 35.97 25.69
N ARG A 5 17.70 35.11 26.24
CA ARG A 5 18.13 33.96 27.05
C ARG A 5 19.04 33.11 26.17
N LEU A 6 20.33 33.13 26.48
CA LEU A 6 21.29 32.16 25.95
C LEU A 6 20.97 30.82 26.60
N TYR A 7 20.28 29.97 25.86
CA TYR A 7 19.97 28.60 26.28
C TYR A 7 21.27 27.78 26.27
N TYR A 8 21.68 27.29 27.44
CA TYR A 8 22.85 26.43 27.58
C TYR A 8 22.49 24.98 27.21
N THR A 9 23.20 24.39 26.26
CA THR A 9 23.11 22.96 25.94
C THR A 9 23.63 22.12 27.10
N VAL A 10 22.99 20.99 27.40
CA VAL A 10 23.39 20.12 28.52
C VAL A 10 24.53 19.21 28.07
N ASN A 11 25.76 19.72 28.17
CA ASN A 11 26.97 19.04 27.69
C ASN A 11 28.19 19.34 28.59
N LEU A 12 29.35 18.77 28.22
CA LEU A 12 30.63 19.00 28.91
C LEU A 12 31.05 20.48 28.94
N ASP A 13 30.84 21.23 27.86
CA ASP A 13 31.19 22.67 27.82
C ASP A 13 30.42 23.48 28.86
N THR A 14 29.14 23.17 29.06
CA THR A 14 28.32 23.78 30.11
C THR A 14 28.79 23.34 31.50
N ALA A 15 29.24 22.09 31.68
CA ALA A 15 29.84 21.64 32.94
C ALA A 15 31.12 22.42 33.27
N GLU A 16 32.04 22.54 32.31
CA GLU A 16 33.28 23.33 32.44
C GLU A 16 33.01 24.83 32.61
N THR A 17 31.97 25.35 31.98
CA THR A 17 31.48 26.73 32.20
C THR A 17 31.05 26.90 33.67
N VAL A 18 30.24 25.99 34.21
CA VAL A 18 29.84 26.05 35.62
C VAL A 18 31.04 25.94 36.57
N ILE A 19 31.98 25.04 36.31
CA ILE A 19 33.19 24.86 37.14
C ILE A 19 34.07 26.13 37.10
N SER A 20 34.35 26.66 35.90
CA SER A 20 35.17 27.87 35.74
C SER A 20 34.54 29.13 36.38
N LEU A 21 33.22 29.23 36.45
CA LEU A 21 32.53 30.32 37.17
C LEU A 21 32.91 30.38 38.66
N ALA A 22 33.29 29.27 39.31
CA ALA A 22 33.71 29.25 40.72
C ALA A 22 35.01 30.04 40.97
N SER A 23 35.81 30.32 39.93
CA SER A 23 37.02 31.14 40.01
C SER A 23 36.75 32.66 39.96
N LYS A 24 35.53 33.10 39.63
CA LYS A 24 35.21 34.53 39.46
C LYS A 24 35.02 35.22 40.82
N LYS A 25 35.71 36.35 41.02
CA LYS A 25 35.71 37.10 42.30
C LYS A 25 34.38 37.78 42.67
N GLN A 26 33.45 37.95 41.73
CA GLN A 26 32.15 38.59 41.96
C GLN A 26 31.03 37.78 41.32
N ASN A 27 29.87 37.71 41.99
CA ASN A 27 28.64 37.07 41.53
C ASN A 27 28.71 35.58 41.12
N ALA A 28 29.84 34.89 41.32
CA ALA A 28 30.05 33.48 40.94
C ALA A 28 28.89 32.56 41.35
N PHE A 29 28.51 32.56 42.64
CA PHE A 29 27.41 31.74 43.15
C PHE A 29 26.08 32.01 42.41
N LYS A 30 25.73 33.29 42.18
CA LYS A 30 24.49 33.67 41.49
C LYS A 30 24.49 33.21 40.02
N LEU A 31 25.63 33.34 39.34
CA LEU A 31 25.80 32.91 37.96
C LEU A 31 25.75 31.38 37.83
N MET A 32 26.49 30.65 38.68
CA MET A 32 26.47 29.18 38.71
C MET A 32 25.07 28.64 38.98
N MET A 33 24.38 29.19 39.99
CA MET A 33 23.00 28.81 40.29
C MET A 33 22.04 29.08 39.12
N ALA A 34 22.23 30.16 38.37
CA ALA A 34 21.42 30.44 37.18
C ALA A 34 21.63 29.38 36.08
N VAL A 35 22.89 29.06 35.76
CA VAL A 35 23.22 28.04 34.74
C VAL A 35 22.75 26.64 35.17
N LEU A 36 22.93 26.27 36.45
CA LEU A 36 22.48 24.98 36.98
C LEU A 36 20.94 24.83 36.95
N ARG A 37 20.19 25.91 37.22
CA ARG A 37 18.72 25.90 37.07
C ARG A 37 18.28 25.83 35.61
N GLU A 38 19.01 26.47 34.69
CA GLU A 38 18.76 26.35 33.24
C GLU A 38 19.03 24.90 32.77
N VAL A 39 20.06 24.23 33.26
CA VAL A 39 20.30 22.79 32.99
C VAL A 39 19.14 21.91 33.46
N GLU A 40 18.59 22.16 34.66
CA GLU A 40 17.36 21.46 35.11
C GLU A 40 16.14 21.76 34.21
N GLU A 41 15.98 23.01 33.74
CA GLU A 41 14.90 23.39 32.82
C GLU A 41 15.04 22.68 31.46
N GLN A 42 16.25 22.63 30.89
CA GLN A 42 16.53 21.94 29.63
C GLN A 42 16.31 20.43 29.72
N ILE A 43 16.75 19.79 30.81
CA ILE A 43 16.51 18.36 31.08
C ILE A 43 15.01 18.03 31.06
N GLU A 44 14.19 18.89 31.68
CA GLU A 44 12.74 18.70 31.75
C GLU A 44 12.02 19.08 30.44
N ILE A 45 12.57 20.02 29.65
CA ILE A 45 12.13 20.28 28.26
C ILE A 45 12.41 19.08 27.35
N ARG A 46 13.59 18.44 27.48
CA ARG A 46 13.93 17.23 26.72
C ARG A 46 13.01 16.07 27.07
N ARG A 47 12.74 15.81 28.37
CA ARG A 47 11.75 14.81 28.81
C ARG A 47 10.37 15.02 28.15
N LYS A 48 9.87 16.27 28.12
CA LYS A 48 8.61 16.62 27.45
C LYS A 48 8.65 16.45 25.93
N THR A 49 9.82 16.54 25.32
CA THR A 49 10.04 16.33 23.89
C THR A 49 10.05 14.83 23.57
N ASN A 50 10.74 14.01 24.38
CA ASN A 50 10.75 12.55 24.27
C ASN A 50 9.33 11.97 24.45
N MET A 51 8.56 12.49 25.41
CA MET A 51 7.15 12.11 25.60
C MET A 51 6.28 12.35 24.36
N LYS A 52 6.47 13.48 23.66
CA LYS A 52 5.79 13.74 22.37
C LYS A 52 6.29 12.81 21.28
N PHE A 53 7.58 12.47 21.27
CA PHE A 53 8.14 11.52 20.31
C PHE A 53 7.45 10.16 20.44
N TYR A 54 7.32 9.59 21.64
CA TYR A 54 6.59 8.33 21.84
C TYR A 54 5.14 8.39 21.33
N GLN A 55 4.43 9.48 21.66
CA GLN A 55 3.04 9.67 21.24
C GLN A 55 2.89 9.76 19.72
N ILE A 56 3.72 10.58 19.07
CA ILE A 56 3.75 10.71 17.61
C ILE A 56 4.10 9.38 16.96
N SER A 57 5.21 8.76 17.36
CA SER A 57 5.69 7.51 16.78
C SER A 57 4.65 6.39 16.91
N SER A 58 3.97 6.26 18.06
CA SER A 58 2.90 5.27 18.25
C SER A 58 1.70 5.50 17.29
N ILE A 59 1.29 6.75 17.06
CA ILE A 59 0.23 7.09 16.11
C ILE A 59 0.67 6.79 14.67
N VAL A 60 1.90 7.16 14.31
CA VAL A 60 2.49 6.97 12.99
C VAL A 60 2.68 5.48 12.67
N GLU A 61 3.16 4.67 13.63
CA GLU A 61 3.16 3.21 13.52
C GLU A 61 1.74 2.67 13.29
N GLY A 62 0.74 3.22 13.98
CA GLY A 62 -0.67 2.89 13.77
C GLY A 62 -1.22 3.27 12.37
N ILE A 63 -0.61 4.23 11.68
CA ILE A 63 -0.89 4.57 10.28
C ILE A 63 -0.20 3.55 9.37
N TYR A 64 1.12 3.39 9.48
CA TYR A 64 1.89 2.48 8.64
C TYR A 64 1.43 1.02 8.73
N ASN A 65 1.04 0.53 9.91
CA ASN A 65 0.47 -0.82 10.05
C ASN A 65 -0.82 -1.02 9.23
N LYS A 66 -1.66 0.02 9.08
CA LYS A 66 -2.87 -0.03 8.24
C LYS A 66 -2.51 0.01 6.75
N GLU A 67 -1.48 0.78 6.38
CA GLU A 67 -0.96 0.81 5.01
C GLU A 67 -0.35 -0.54 4.61
N ILE A 68 0.51 -1.11 5.46
CA ILE A 68 1.09 -2.47 5.31
C ILE A 68 -0.02 -3.52 5.11
N TYR A 69 -1.07 -3.50 5.94
CA TYR A 69 -2.21 -4.40 5.76
C TYR A 69 -2.89 -4.22 4.39
N SER A 70 -3.07 -2.97 3.96
CA SER A 70 -3.69 -2.63 2.67
C SER A 70 -2.83 -3.05 1.47
N TYR A 71 -1.50 -2.87 1.54
CA TYR A 71 -0.55 -3.31 0.52
C TYR A 71 -0.47 -4.83 0.45
N ARG A 72 -0.41 -5.54 1.59
CA ARG A 72 -0.45 -7.01 1.64
C ARG A 72 -1.76 -7.57 1.09
N GLN A 73 -2.89 -6.93 1.37
CA GLN A 73 -4.19 -7.31 0.78
C GLN A 73 -4.20 -7.11 -0.75
N LEU A 74 -3.66 -5.99 -1.24
CA LEU A 74 -3.52 -5.73 -2.67
C LEU A 74 -2.61 -6.77 -3.34
N SER A 75 -1.42 -7.02 -2.79
CA SER A 75 -0.46 -8.03 -3.28
C SER A 75 -1.09 -9.42 -3.33
N SER A 76 -1.83 -9.82 -2.29
CA SER A 76 -2.57 -11.09 -2.25
C SER A 76 -3.64 -11.19 -3.36
N LYS A 77 -4.46 -10.13 -3.55
CA LYS A 77 -5.48 -10.06 -4.61
C LYS A 77 -4.85 -10.15 -6.00
N THR A 78 -3.84 -9.33 -6.27
CA THR A 78 -3.09 -9.29 -7.53
C THR A 78 -2.44 -10.64 -7.83
N ASN A 79 -1.88 -11.31 -6.83
CA ASN A 79 -1.32 -12.66 -6.95
C ASN A 79 -2.38 -13.73 -7.25
N GLY A 80 -3.63 -13.55 -6.78
CA GLY A 80 -4.78 -14.37 -7.17
C GLY A 80 -5.22 -14.13 -8.62
N GLU A 81 -5.25 -12.87 -9.06
CA GLU A 81 -5.57 -12.51 -10.45
C GLU A 81 -4.52 -13.02 -11.45
N ILE A 82 -3.23 -12.96 -11.10
CA ILE A 82 -2.14 -13.57 -11.90
C ILE A 82 -2.39 -15.07 -12.09
N LYS A 83 -2.59 -15.83 -11.01
CA LYS A 83 -2.84 -17.28 -11.08
C LYS A 83 -4.08 -17.66 -11.90
N PHE A 84 -5.11 -16.83 -11.85
CA PHE A 84 -6.31 -17.02 -12.68
C PHE A 84 -5.98 -16.87 -14.17
N LEU A 85 -5.23 -15.82 -14.54
CA LEU A 85 -4.80 -15.57 -15.92
C LEU A 85 -3.78 -16.62 -16.43
N GLU A 86 -2.88 -17.11 -15.58
CA GLU A 86 -1.96 -18.20 -15.91
C GLU A 86 -2.73 -19.48 -16.29
N ASN A 87 -3.76 -19.83 -15.52
CA ASN A 87 -4.64 -20.96 -15.83
C ASN A 87 -5.49 -20.71 -17.10
N ASP A 88 -5.97 -19.50 -17.33
CA ASP A 88 -6.69 -19.12 -18.55
C ASP A 88 -5.78 -19.28 -19.80
N ILE A 89 -4.54 -18.79 -19.73
CA ILE A 89 -3.52 -18.99 -20.79
C ILE A 89 -3.26 -20.48 -21.03
N TYR A 90 -3.18 -21.31 -19.98
CA TYR A 90 -3.02 -22.76 -20.12
C TYR A 90 -4.21 -23.40 -20.88
N GLN A 91 -5.44 -23.03 -20.54
CA GLN A 91 -6.65 -23.53 -21.21
C GLN A 91 -6.74 -23.06 -22.67
N LEU A 92 -6.46 -21.79 -22.94
CA LEU A 92 -6.38 -21.23 -24.30
C LEU A 92 -5.28 -21.91 -25.12
N ASN A 93 -4.12 -22.20 -24.52
CA ASN A 93 -3.04 -22.92 -25.19
C ASN A 93 -3.47 -24.34 -25.58
N HIS A 94 -4.13 -25.08 -24.68
CA HIS A 94 -4.67 -26.41 -24.99
C HIS A 94 -5.71 -26.35 -26.13
N GLN A 95 -6.65 -25.40 -26.07
CA GLN A 95 -7.63 -25.18 -27.16
C GLN A 95 -6.94 -24.87 -28.49
N ARG A 96 -5.87 -24.08 -28.48
CA ARG A 96 -5.09 -23.74 -29.68
C ARG A 96 -4.41 -24.97 -30.30
N GLU A 97 -3.86 -25.87 -29.48
CA GLU A 97 -3.26 -27.11 -30.00
C GLU A 97 -4.33 -28.06 -30.57
N MET A 98 -5.47 -28.23 -29.89
CA MET A 98 -6.61 -29.01 -30.44
C MET A 98 -7.08 -28.47 -31.81
N LEU A 99 -7.20 -27.14 -31.95
CA LEU A 99 -7.56 -26.50 -33.22
C LEU A 99 -6.50 -26.69 -34.32
N LYS A 100 -5.21 -26.78 -33.97
CA LYS A 100 -4.15 -27.10 -34.94
C LYS A 100 -4.23 -28.55 -35.41
N GLU A 101 -4.53 -29.49 -34.53
CA GLU A 101 -4.72 -30.90 -34.88
C GLU A 101 -5.92 -31.10 -35.81
N GLU A 102 -7.04 -30.44 -35.52
CA GLU A 102 -8.22 -30.37 -36.39
C GLU A 102 -7.89 -29.72 -37.75
N MET A 103 -7.20 -28.58 -37.74
CA MET A 103 -6.76 -27.89 -38.97
C MET A 103 -5.85 -28.78 -39.83
N ASN A 104 -4.84 -29.43 -39.24
CA ASN A 104 -3.92 -30.34 -39.94
C ASN A 104 -4.67 -31.51 -40.58
N THR A 105 -5.69 -32.04 -39.90
CA THR A 105 -6.53 -33.13 -40.39
C THR A 105 -7.35 -32.69 -41.61
N HIS A 106 -7.97 -31.51 -41.55
CA HIS A 106 -8.69 -30.95 -42.69
C HIS A 106 -7.79 -30.46 -43.83
N GLU A 107 -6.54 -30.05 -43.56
CA GLU A 107 -5.56 -29.75 -44.62
C GLU A 107 -5.14 -30.99 -45.40
N GLN A 108 -4.99 -32.14 -44.73
CA GLN A 108 -4.77 -33.43 -45.38
C GLN A 108 -5.98 -33.83 -46.24
N GLU A 109 -7.19 -33.80 -45.65
CA GLU A 109 -8.46 -34.08 -46.35
C GLU A 109 -8.66 -33.16 -47.58
N LEU A 110 -8.34 -31.86 -47.43
CA LEU A 110 -8.43 -30.87 -48.51
C LEU A 110 -7.49 -31.19 -49.68
N ASN A 111 -6.30 -31.74 -49.41
CA ASN A 111 -5.37 -32.15 -50.47
C ASN A 111 -5.89 -33.36 -51.24
N ASP A 112 -6.47 -34.34 -50.56
CA ASP A 112 -7.08 -35.51 -51.21
C ASP A 112 -8.30 -35.11 -52.06
N ILE A 113 -9.21 -34.27 -51.52
CA ILE A 113 -10.37 -33.79 -52.29
C ILE A 113 -9.93 -32.88 -53.46
N ARG A 114 -8.88 -32.06 -53.32
CA ARG A 114 -8.32 -31.29 -54.44
C ARG A 114 -7.85 -32.19 -55.59
N GLN A 115 -7.10 -33.26 -55.28
CA GLN A 115 -6.67 -34.23 -56.31
C GLN A 115 -7.88 -34.91 -56.97
N TYR A 116 -8.89 -35.28 -56.18
CA TYR A 116 -10.12 -35.87 -56.71
C TYR A 116 -10.91 -34.90 -57.61
N ALA A 117 -11.05 -33.63 -57.19
CA ALA A 117 -11.69 -32.58 -57.97
C ALA A 117 -10.95 -32.33 -59.29
N GLU A 118 -9.62 -32.29 -59.28
CA GLU A 118 -8.81 -32.18 -60.51
C GLU A 118 -9.04 -33.37 -61.46
N GLN A 119 -9.06 -34.60 -60.94
CA GLN A 119 -9.42 -35.76 -61.74
C GLN A 119 -10.84 -35.67 -62.33
N ARG A 120 -11.80 -35.09 -61.59
CA ARG A 120 -13.17 -34.85 -62.09
C ARG A 120 -13.20 -33.76 -63.16
N ARG A 121 -12.44 -32.67 -63.00
CA ARG A 121 -12.28 -31.58 -63.96
C ARG A 121 -11.70 -32.07 -65.29
N ASN A 122 -10.65 -32.86 -65.23
CA ASN A 122 -10.03 -33.50 -66.40
C ASN A 122 -11.00 -34.49 -67.08
N LYS A 123 -11.78 -35.26 -66.30
CA LYS A 123 -12.84 -36.14 -66.84
C LYS A 123 -13.99 -35.36 -67.47
N LYS A 124 -14.44 -34.24 -66.89
CA LYS A 124 -15.45 -33.33 -67.46
C LYS A 124 -14.96 -32.80 -68.80
N ALA A 125 -13.79 -32.16 -68.85
CA ALA A 125 -13.23 -31.56 -70.07
C ALA A 125 -13.08 -32.60 -71.21
N LYS A 126 -12.66 -33.83 -70.90
CA LYS A 126 -12.59 -34.92 -71.88
C LYS A 126 -13.97 -35.33 -72.42
N ARG A 127 -15.03 -35.33 -71.59
CA ARG A 127 -16.41 -35.63 -72.05
C ARG A 127 -17.05 -34.46 -72.79
N GLU A 128 -16.69 -33.23 -72.42
CA GLU A 128 -17.09 -31.99 -73.09
C GLU A 128 -16.57 -31.99 -74.53
N LYS A 129 -15.25 -32.20 -74.71
CA LYS A 129 -14.64 -32.37 -76.04
C LYS A 129 -15.32 -33.47 -76.86
N GLN A 130 -15.49 -34.67 -76.30
CA GLN A 130 -16.18 -35.77 -77.00
C GLN A 130 -17.63 -35.45 -77.38
N TYR A 131 -18.36 -34.67 -76.59
CA TYR A 131 -19.69 -34.21 -76.95
C TYR A 131 -19.65 -33.21 -78.11
N HIS A 132 -18.69 -32.28 -78.11
CA HIS A 132 -18.48 -31.33 -79.21
C HIS A 132 -17.95 -32.00 -80.48
N ASP A 133 -17.15 -33.05 -80.40
CA ASP A 133 -16.65 -33.78 -81.58
C ASP A 133 -17.79 -34.50 -82.33
N PHE A 134 -18.80 -35.02 -81.61
CA PHE A 134 -19.90 -35.83 -82.18
C PHE A 134 -21.29 -35.16 -82.16
N TYR A 135 -21.38 -33.86 -81.87
CA TYR A 135 -22.66 -33.15 -81.68
C TYR A 135 -23.59 -33.20 -82.92
N HIS A 136 -23.01 -33.32 -84.11
CA HIS A 136 -23.69 -33.31 -85.39
C HIS A 136 -24.34 -34.67 -85.77
N VAL A 137 -24.08 -35.74 -85.02
CA VAL A 137 -24.66 -37.08 -85.24
C VAL A 137 -25.73 -37.35 -84.17
N PRO A 138 -27.05 -37.23 -84.45
CA PRO A 138 -28.08 -37.11 -83.41
C PRO A 138 -28.10 -38.21 -82.34
N ILE A 139 -27.97 -39.48 -82.75
CA ILE A 139 -27.99 -40.64 -81.83
C ILE A 139 -26.74 -40.65 -80.93
N VAL A 140 -25.57 -40.34 -81.51
CA VAL A 140 -24.28 -40.34 -80.82
C VAL A 140 -24.19 -39.13 -79.88
N ALA A 141 -24.58 -37.95 -80.37
CA ALA A 141 -24.70 -36.72 -79.59
C ALA A 141 -25.57 -36.90 -78.34
N ALA A 142 -26.73 -37.56 -78.45
CA ALA A 142 -27.59 -37.83 -77.30
C ALA A 142 -26.91 -38.71 -76.23
N GLN A 143 -26.09 -39.70 -76.63
CA GLN A 143 -25.33 -40.52 -75.69
C GLN A 143 -24.18 -39.75 -75.03
N TYR A 144 -23.42 -38.96 -75.78
CA TYR A 144 -22.32 -38.16 -75.22
C TYR A 144 -22.84 -37.00 -74.36
N LYS A 145 -23.98 -36.39 -74.68
CA LYS A 145 -24.66 -35.39 -73.83
C LYS A 145 -24.97 -35.96 -72.45
N LYS A 146 -25.54 -37.17 -72.37
CA LYS A 146 -25.80 -37.87 -71.09
C LYS A 146 -24.51 -38.16 -70.31
N LYS A 147 -23.41 -38.53 -71.00
CA LYS A 147 -22.09 -38.76 -70.38
C LYS A 147 -21.44 -37.45 -69.88
N TYR A 148 -21.60 -36.35 -70.61
CA TYR A 148 -21.11 -35.02 -70.25
C TYR A 148 -21.85 -34.45 -69.04
N VAL A 149 -23.19 -34.44 -69.03
CA VAL A 149 -23.99 -33.93 -67.91
C VAL A 149 -23.61 -34.67 -66.61
N ARG A 150 -23.57 -36.00 -66.62
CA ARG A 150 -23.11 -36.80 -65.45
C ARG A 150 -21.67 -36.49 -65.01
N ALA A 151 -20.79 -36.04 -65.90
CA ALA A 151 -19.42 -35.66 -65.58
C ALA A 151 -19.33 -34.21 -65.05
N ARG A 152 -20.19 -33.31 -65.55
CA ARG A 152 -20.37 -31.95 -65.05
C ARG A 152 -20.91 -31.95 -63.62
N ASP A 153 -21.97 -32.72 -63.37
CA ASP A 153 -22.64 -32.77 -62.07
C ASP A 153 -21.66 -33.30 -61.01
N LYS A 154 -20.99 -34.44 -61.29
CA LYS A 154 -19.90 -34.98 -60.45
C LYS A 154 -18.66 -34.11 -60.31
N ASN A 155 -18.51 -33.09 -61.15
CA ASN A 155 -17.49 -32.05 -60.94
C ASN A 155 -18.02 -31.00 -59.97
N SER A 156 -19.27 -30.56 -60.13
CA SER A 156 -19.92 -29.63 -59.22
C SER A 156 -19.88 -30.15 -57.78
N ASP A 157 -20.26 -31.42 -57.57
CA ASP A 157 -20.22 -32.08 -56.27
C ASP A 157 -18.81 -32.08 -55.64
N ALA A 158 -17.76 -32.22 -56.46
CA ALA A 158 -16.38 -32.26 -56.01
C ALA A 158 -15.84 -30.86 -55.66
N GLU A 159 -16.15 -29.85 -56.47
CA GLU A 159 -15.78 -28.45 -56.20
C GLU A 159 -16.51 -27.92 -54.94
N GLU A 160 -17.77 -28.33 -54.72
CA GLU A 160 -18.52 -28.03 -53.50
C GLU A 160 -17.84 -28.64 -52.26
N GLN A 161 -17.37 -29.89 -52.35
CA GLN A 161 -16.60 -30.53 -51.28
C GLN A 161 -15.27 -29.80 -50.99
N VAL A 162 -14.52 -29.39 -52.02
CA VAL A 162 -13.32 -28.54 -51.84
C VAL A 162 -13.67 -27.24 -51.12
N SER A 163 -14.74 -26.57 -51.54
CA SER A 163 -15.18 -25.32 -50.92
C SER A 163 -15.57 -25.51 -49.46
N LYS A 164 -16.28 -26.60 -49.14
CA LYS A 164 -16.73 -26.91 -47.77
C LYS A 164 -15.57 -27.11 -46.81
N ILE A 165 -14.59 -27.96 -47.16
CA ILE A 165 -13.43 -28.22 -46.29
C ILE A 165 -12.58 -26.96 -46.16
N ARG A 166 -12.39 -26.21 -47.26
CA ARG A 166 -11.67 -24.93 -47.20
C ARG A 166 -12.30 -23.96 -46.19
N CYS A 167 -13.62 -23.83 -46.18
CA CYS A 167 -14.30 -23.00 -45.17
C CYS A 167 -14.06 -23.48 -43.74
N THR A 168 -13.90 -24.79 -43.50
CA THR A 168 -13.52 -25.31 -42.19
C THR A 168 -12.08 -24.93 -41.82
N VAL A 169 -11.11 -25.13 -42.73
CA VAL A 169 -9.70 -24.74 -42.52
C VAL A 169 -9.58 -23.24 -42.23
N ASP A 170 -10.22 -22.40 -43.04
CA ASP A 170 -10.25 -20.94 -42.86
C ASP A 170 -10.86 -20.56 -41.47
N ALA A 171 -11.86 -21.31 -40.99
CA ALA A 171 -12.46 -21.12 -39.67
C ALA A 171 -11.54 -21.56 -38.51
N CYS A 172 -10.88 -22.71 -38.61
CA CYS A 172 -9.88 -23.16 -37.64
C CYS A 172 -8.71 -22.17 -37.55
N GLN A 173 -8.19 -21.71 -38.70
CA GLN A 173 -7.12 -20.70 -38.75
C GLN A 173 -7.52 -19.39 -38.07
N LYS A 174 -8.76 -18.92 -38.31
CA LYS A 174 -9.32 -17.74 -37.64
C LYS A 174 -9.41 -17.94 -36.13
N ALA A 175 -9.94 -19.07 -35.67
CA ALA A 175 -10.03 -19.40 -34.24
C ALA A 175 -8.65 -19.45 -33.57
N ILE A 176 -7.65 -20.08 -34.19
CA ILE A 176 -6.25 -20.10 -33.70
C ILE A 176 -5.69 -18.68 -33.55
N SER A 177 -5.98 -17.78 -34.50
CA SER A 177 -5.53 -16.38 -34.44
C SER A 177 -6.21 -15.60 -33.31
N GLU A 178 -7.50 -15.82 -33.07
CA GLU A 178 -8.27 -15.19 -32.00
C GLU A 178 -7.81 -15.67 -30.62
N THR A 179 -7.64 -17.00 -30.43
CA THR A 179 -7.09 -17.59 -29.21
C THR A 179 -5.67 -17.08 -28.92
N THR A 180 -4.81 -16.98 -29.94
CA THR A 180 -3.44 -16.45 -29.79
C THR A 180 -3.46 -14.97 -29.37
N LYS A 181 -4.38 -14.17 -29.91
CA LYS A 181 -4.56 -12.77 -29.50
C LYS A 181 -5.00 -12.65 -28.04
N LEU A 182 -5.96 -13.47 -27.61
CA LEU A 182 -6.42 -13.50 -26.21
C LEU A 182 -5.29 -13.89 -25.25
N MET A 183 -4.48 -14.90 -25.58
CA MET A 183 -3.30 -15.28 -24.80
C MET A 183 -2.31 -14.11 -24.65
N MET A 184 -2.05 -13.36 -25.74
CA MET A 184 -1.17 -12.18 -25.69
C MET A 184 -1.74 -11.02 -24.84
N GLU A 185 -3.07 -10.84 -24.85
CA GLU A 185 -3.75 -9.84 -24.01
C GLU A 185 -3.67 -10.23 -22.52
N SER A 186 -3.91 -11.51 -22.18
CA SER A 186 -3.75 -12.05 -20.82
C SER A 186 -2.30 -11.99 -20.34
N GLN A 187 -1.31 -12.29 -21.19
CA GLN A 187 0.12 -12.23 -20.85
C GLN A 187 0.56 -10.80 -20.49
N LYS A 188 0.20 -9.81 -21.32
CA LYS A 188 0.44 -8.38 -21.01
C LYS A 188 -0.24 -7.95 -19.72
N LYS A 189 -1.41 -8.51 -19.42
CA LYS A 189 -2.10 -8.21 -18.17
C LYS A 189 -1.36 -8.79 -16.96
N ILE A 190 -0.84 -10.02 -17.04
CA ILE A 190 0.03 -10.63 -16.02
C ILE A 190 1.27 -9.74 -15.77
N GLU A 191 1.97 -9.31 -16.82
CA GLU A 191 3.14 -8.42 -16.69
C GLU A 191 2.80 -7.13 -15.93
N SER A 192 1.67 -6.48 -16.25
CA SER A 192 1.20 -5.29 -15.52
C SER A 192 0.89 -5.55 -14.04
N LEU A 193 0.34 -6.74 -13.73
CA LEU A 193 0.00 -7.14 -12.37
C LEU A 193 1.25 -7.51 -11.56
N ILE A 194 2.28 -8.09 -12.19
CA ILE A 194 3.58 -8.36 -11.53
C ILE A 194 4.24 -7.05 -11.09
N ILE A 195 4.26 -6.02 -11.96
CA ILE A 195 4.78 -4.69 -11.61
C ILE A 195 3.98 -4.09 -10.45
N GLN A 196 2.63 -4.09 -10.53
CA GLN A 196 1.77 -3.58 -9.47
C GLN A 196 1.97 -4.30 -8.14
N LYS A 197 2.22 -5.62 -8.17
CA LYS A 197 2.53 -6.42 -6.98
C LYS A 197 3.86 -5.99 -6.37
N GLN A 198 4.91 -5.90 -7.19
CA GLN A 198 6.23 -5.47 -6.73
C GLN A 198 6.18 -4.08 -6.09
N GLU A 199 5.49 -3.11 -6.72
CA GLU A 199 5.30 -1.78 -6.14
C GLU A 199 4.57 -1.79 -4.78
N ALA A 200 3.61 -2.71 -4.59
CA ALA A 200 2.90 -2.85 -3.32
C ALA A 200 3.76 -3.51 -2.24
N ASP A 201 4.52 -4.54 -2.60
CA ASP A 201 5.45 -5.24 -1.71
C ASP A 201 6.60 -4.30 -1.28
N ASP A 202 7.14 -3.50 -2.22
CA ASP A 202 8.17 -2.48 -1.94
C ASP A 202 7.65 -1.38 -1.00
N LYS A 203 6.41 -0.89 -1.20
CA LYS A 203 5.78 0.09 -0.30
C LYS A 203 5.49 -0.49 1.09
N SER A 204 5.08 -1.77 1.17
CA SER A 204 4.94 -2.48 2.46
C SER A 204 6.29 -2.50 3.19
N LYS A 205 7.37 -2.85 2.49
CA LYS A 205 8.71 -2.91 3.06
C LYS A 205 9.20 -1.54 3.55
N GLN A 206 9.03 -0.48 2.75
CA GLN A 206 9.38 0.89 3.16
C GLN A 206 8.64 1.33 4.44
N ALA A 207 7.36 0.96 4.58
CA ALA A 207 6.59 1.23 5.79
C ALA A 207 7.08 0.38 6.98
N GLU A 208 7.48 -0.87 6.76
CA GLU A 208 8.06 -1.76 7.79
C GLU A 208 9.43 -1.23 8.29
N ASP A 209 10.29 -0.79 7.37
CA ASP A 209 11.60 -0.20 7.68
C ASP A 209 11.43 1.10 8.50
N MET A 210 10.45 1.95 8.15
CA MET A 210 10.12 3.17 8.91
C MET A 210 9.55 2.87 10.30
N ILE A 211 8.70 1.85 10.46
CA ILE A 211 8.26 1.38 11.79
C ILE A 211 9.47 0.92 12.62
N ALA A 212 10.42 0.19 12.03
CA ALA A 212 11.61 -0.27 12.73
C ALA A 212 12.50 0.90 13.20
N GLU A 213 12.68 1.94 12.37
CA GLU A 213 13.43 3.15 12.73
C GLU A 213 12.76 3.94 13.87
N LEU A 214 11.43 4.05 13.85
CA LEU A 214 10.65 4.69 14.93
C LEU A 214 10.76 3.90 16.24
N GLN A 215 10.69 2.57 16.19
CA GLN A 215 10.83 1.69 17.36
C GLN A 215 12.25 1.68 17.93
N ASP A 216 13.29 1.78 17.08
CA ASP A 216 14.68 1.99 17.51
C ASP A 216 14.80 3.31 18.30
N GLY A 217 14.20 4.40 17.78
CA GLY A 217 14.13 5.69 18.47
C GLY A 217 13.37 5.63 19.79
N GLN A 218 12.23 4.92 19.86
CA GLN A 218 11.49 4.75 21.11
C GLN A 218 12.32 4.01 22.17
N LYS A 219 13.01 2.92 21.78
CA LYS A 219 13.88 2.16 22.67
C LYS A 219 15.04 3.00 23.18
N PHE A 220 15.69 3.75 22.29
CA PHE A 220 16.76 4.67 22.65
C PHE A 220 16.29 5.72 23.65
N TRP A 221 15.24 6.49 23.31
CA TRP A 221 14.76 7.56 24.18
C TRP A 221 14.24 7.03 25.51
N SER A 222 13.61 5.84 25.53
CA SER A 222 13.17 5.19 26.77
C SER A 222 14.36 4.81 27.66
N SER A 223 15.45 4.30 27.08
CA SER A 223 16.70 4.09 27.83
C SER A 223 17.26 5.41 28.37
N PHE A 224 17.29 6.45 27.55
CA PHE A 224 17.76 7.79 27.91
C PHE A 224 16.96 8.42 29.06
N ASP A 225 15.63 8.36 29.01
CA ASP A 225 14.72 8.89 30.03
C ASP A 225 14.80 8.13 31.36
N ASN A 226 15.19 6.85 31.34
CA ASN A 226 15.34 6.01 32.53
C ASN A 226 16.76 6.06 33.13
N ASN A 227 17.80 6.25 32.31
CA ASN A 227 19.20 6.14 32.72
C ASN A 227 19.92 7.51 32.72
N GLN A 228 20.26 8.06 31.55
CA GLN A 228 21.05 9.29 31.42
C GLN A 228 20.35 10.50 32.02
N LEU A 229 19.04 10.67 31.76
CA LEU A 229 18.30 11.85 32.18
C LEU A 229 18.17 11.95 33.72
N PRO A 230 17.82 10.90 34.48
CA PRO A 230 17.82 10.95 35.94
C PRO A 230 19.22 11.07 36.55
N ILE A 231 20.27 10.53 35.90
CA ILE A 231 21.66 10.66 36.36
C ILE A 231 22.11 12.13 36.24
N ALA A 232 21.94 12.77 35.08
CA ALA A 232 22.27 14.18 34.87
C ALA A 232 21.49 15.11 35.82
N LEU A 233 20.20 14.85 36.04
CA LEU A 233 19.37 15.61 36.96
C LEU A 233 19.86 15.49 38.41
N LYS A 234 20.09 14.26 38.89
CA LYS A 234 20.60 14.01 40.25
C LYS A 234 21.99 14.59 40.47
N ALA A 235 22.87 14.50 39.47
CA ALA A 235 24.21 15.07 39.54
C ALA A 235 24.16 16.61 39.62
N THR A 236 23.31 17.24 38.82
CA THR A 236 23.05 18.69 38.87
C THR A 236 22.50 19.12 40.24
N GLN A 237 21.54 18.37 40.79
CA GLN A 237 20.97 18.62 42.11
C GLN A 237 21.98 18.43 43.24
N GLY A 238 22.79 17.38 43.20
CA GLY A 238 23.88 17.15 44.15
C GLY A 238 24.93 18.26 44.12
N PHE A 239 25.26 18.78 42.94
CA PHE A 239 26.17 19.91 42.75
C PHE A 239 25.59 21.22 43.32
N ILE A 240 24.30 21.49 43.07
CA ILE A 240 23.56 22.60 43.70
C ILE A 240 23.60 22.49 45.23
N GLU A 241 23.27 21.31 45.77
CA GLU A 241 23.24 21.08 47.23
C GLU A 241 24.60 21.25 47.88
N ALA A 242 25.67 20.74 47.27
CA ALA A 242 27.04 20.91 47.76
C ALA A 242 27.37 22.40 47.91
N ILE A 243 27.19 23.20 46.85
CA ILE A 243 27.51 24.63 46.88
C ILE A 243 26.63 25.38 47.90
N GLN A 244 25.34 25.05 48.00
CA GLN A 244 24.44 25.67 48.98
C GLN A 244 24.79 25.32 50.44
N ARG A 245 25.17 24.07 50.73
CA ARG A 245 25.58 23.64 52.08
C ARG A 245 26.85 24.35 52.53
N HIS A 246 27.80 24.59 51.63
CA HIS A 246 29.06 25.26 51.97
C HIS A 246 28.94 26.80 52.03
N THR A 247 28.21 27.44 51.12
CA THR A 247 27.99 28.91 51.18
C THR A 247 27.22 29.36 52.41
N ARG A 248 26.39 28.50 53.01
CA ARG A 248 25.74 28.76 54.32
C ARG A 248 26.67 28.61 55.52
N LYS A 249 27.84 27.96 55.37
CA LYS A 249 28.77 27.62 56.46
C LYS A 249 30.09 28.39 56.45
N SER A 250 30.44 29.06 55.34
CA SER A 250 31.75 29.70 55.17
C SER A 250 31.62 31.05 54.46
N GLY A 251 32.32 32.07 54.97
CA GLY A 251 32.24 33.45 54.47
C GLY A 251 32.96 33.65 53.14
N SER A 252 32.18 33.86 52.08
CA SER A 252 32.50 34.51 50.78
C SER A 252 33.66 34.02 49.89
N ASN A 253 34.76 33.46 50.41
CA ASN A 253 36.01 33.26 49.66
C ASN A 253 36.40 31.80 49.38
N THR A 254 35.58 30.82 49.76
CA THR A 254 35.90 29.38 49.67
C THR A 254 35.38 28.66 48.43
N LEU A 255 34.62 29.32 47.54
CA LEU A 255 33.91 28.64 46.44
C LEU A 255 34.83 27.86 45.48
N SER A 256 35.99 28.42 45.15
CA SER A 256 37.01 27.79 44.29
C SER A 256 37.72 26.59 44.95
N GLN A 257 37.76 26.52 46.27
CA GLN A 257 38.30 25.36 47.01
C GLN A 257 37.29 24.22 47.10
N ILE A 258 35.99 24.54 47.12
CA ILE A 258 34.89 23.56 47.17
C ILE A 258 34.69 22.92 45.79
N VAL A 259 34.67 23.75 44.74
CA VAL A 259 34.52 23.34 43.34
C VAL A 259 35.89 23.01 42.74
N HIS A 260 36.66 22.18 43.45
CA HIS A 260 37.93 21.64 42.96
C HIS A 260 37.65 20.50 41.97
N TYR A 261 38.43 20.39 40.89
CA TYR A 261 38.26 19.34 39.87
C TYR A 261 38.37 17.92 40.42
N GLU A 262 39.04 17.73 41.55
CA GLU A 262 39.19 16.42 42.18
C GLU A 262 38.01 16.01 43.06
N SER A 263 37.14 16.95 43.44
CA SER A 263 35.98 16.71 44.29
C SER A 263 35.00 15.74 43.61
N GLU A 264 34.56 14.71 44.34
CA GLU A 264 33.74 13.62 43.81
C GLU A 264 32.44 14.10 43.13
N PHE A 265 31.72 15.04 43.75
CA PHE A 265 30.50 15.61 43.18
C PHE A 265 30.75 16.41 41.88
N VAL A 266 31.94 17.01 41.72
CA VAL A 266 32.34 17.72 40.49
C VAL A 266 32.62 16.72 39.38
N LYS A 267 33.33 15.63 39.68
CA LYS A 267 33.57 14.52 38.74
C LYS A 267 32.26 13.88 38.25
N ILE A 268 31.35 13.56 39.18
CA ILE A 268 30.04 12.97 38.86
C ILE A 268 29.22 13.91 37.99
N PHE A 269 29.13 15.20 38.34
CA PHE A 269 28.44 16.22 37.53
C PHE A 269 29.03 16.34 36.12
N ARG A 270 30.35 16.41 36.01
CA ARG A 270 31.04 16.57 34.72
C ARG A 270 30.88 15.35 33.81
N LEU A 271 30.98 14.14 34.36
CA LEU A 271 30.76 12.89 33.62
C LEU A 271 29.29 12.78 33.16
N ALA A 272 28.33 13.02 34.07
CA ALA A 272 26.91 12.93 33.76
C ALA A 272 26.46 13.92 32.66
N LEU A 273 27.01 15.15 32.65
CA LEU A 273 26.73 16.11 31.57
C LEU A 273 27.43 15.75 30.26
N ASN A 274 28.60 15.10 30.31
CA ASN A 274 29.25 14.58 29.10
C ASN A 274 28.43 13.46 28.46
N GLU A 275 28.09 12.42 29.23
CA GLU A 275 27.30 11.27 28.75
C GLU A 275 25.90 11.69 28.25
N TYR A 276 25.27 12.67 28.92
CA TYR A 276 24.01 13.25 28.46
C TYR A 276 24.17 13.92 27.09
N GLY A 277 25.17 14.80 26.95
CA GLY A 277 25.41 15.56 25.72
C GLY A 277 25.81 14.67 24.54
N GLU A 278 26.63 13.65 24.77
CA GLU A 278 27.00 12.65 23.75
C GLU A 278 25.78 11.85 23.27
N ALA A 279 24.96 11.36 24.21
CA ALA A 279 23.75 10.60 23.89
C ALA A 279 22.68 11.48 23.20
N GLU A 280 22.50 12.73 23.62
CA GLU A 280 21.60 13.69 22.97
C GLU A 280 22.08 14.03 21.55
N ALA A 281 23.38 14.25 21.34
CA ALA A 281 23.96 14.53 20.04
C ALA A 281 23.84 13.33 19.08
N TYR A 282 24.13 12.10 19.56
CA TYR A 282 23.89 10.87 18.81
C TYR A 282 22.42 10.76 18.36
N ALA A 283 21.48 10.95 19.27
CA ALA A 283 20.06 10.83 18.98
C ALA A 283 19.56 11.92 18.01
N GLN A 284 20.06 13.15 18.15
CA GLN A 284 19.77 14.25 17.23
C GLN A 284 20.34 13.97 15.82
N SER A 285 21.48 13.28 15.70
CA SER A 285 22.05 12.88 14.41
C SER A 285 21.23 11.81 13.67
N ARG A 286 20.50 10.96 14.42
CA ARG A 286 19.76 9.80 13.88
C ARG A 286 18.28 10.10 13.67
N TRP A 287 17.60 10.66 14.67
CA TRP A 287 16.15 10.92 14.62
C TRP A 287 15.80 12.42 14.56
N GLY A 288 16.77 13.32 14.59
CA GLY A 288 16.51 14.77 14.57
C GLY A 288 15.96 15.31 13.25
N SER A 289 16.13 14.56 12.16
CA SER A 289 15.67 14.89 10.80
C SER A 289 14.77 13.82 10.17
N ILE A 290 14.25 12.87 10.98
CA ILE A 290 13.37 11.81 10.49
C ILE A 290 12.09 12.41 9.86
N GLN A 291 11.69 11.88 8.71
CA GLN A 291 10.51 12.33 7.97
C GLN A 291 9.53 11.18 7.82
N VAL A 292 8.31 11.39 8.29
CA VAL A 292 7.22 10.41 8.19
C VAL A 292 6.14 10.94 7.25
N ALA A 293 5.47 10.04 6.54
CA ALA A 293 4.30 10.36 5.74
C ALA A 293 3.06 10.28 6.63
N PHE A 294 2.23 11.33 6.63
CA PHE A 294 0.98 11.34 7.39
C PHE A 294 -0.08 12.22 6.73
N ASN A 295 -1.36 11.87 6.91
CA ASN A 295 -2.47 12.73 6.54
C ASN A 295 -2.78 13.68 7.70
N CYS A 296 -2.73 14.99 7.45
CA CYS A 296 -3.05 15.98 8.47
C CYS A 296 -4.56 15.97 8.78
N ALA A 297 -4.95 15.76 10.03
CA ALA A 297 -6.34 15.62 10.45
C ALA A 297 -7.23 16.87 10.20
N LYS A 298 -6.63 18.05 10.02
CA LYS A 298 -7.37 19.30 9.73
C LYS A 298 -7.60 19.54 8.24
N CYS A 299 -6.57 19.39 7.40
CA CYS A 299 -6.68 19.67 5.96
C CYS A 299 -6.86 18.43 5.09
N ASN A 300 -6.70 17.22 5.64
CA ASN A 300 -6.77 15.92 4.94
C ASN A 300 -5.80 15.77 3.75
N ILE A 301 -4.70 16.55 3.75
CA ILE A 301 -3.62 16.46 2.77
C ILE A 301 -2.50 15.59 3.35
N CYS A 302 -1.96 14.68 2.54
CA CYS A 302 -0.75 13.93 2.86
C CYS A 302 0.47 14.87 2.92
N GLN A 303 1.25 14.76 3.99
CA GLN A 303 2.42 15.58 4.27
C GLN A 303 3.60 14.67 4.61
N VAL A 304 4.82 15.14 4.30
CA VAL A 304 6.07 14.45 4.63
C VAL A 304 6.88 15.33 5.57
N GLY A 305 7.25 14.80 6.73
CA GLY A 305 7.97 15.52 7.77
C GLY A 305 7.49 15.13 9.17
N TRP A 306 8.03 15.77 10.21
CA TRP A 306 7.63 15.47 11.59
C TRP A 306 6.30 16.17 11.94
N PRO A 307 5.24 15.44 12.37
CA PRO A 307 3.94 16.03 12.67
C PRO A 307 3.93 16.73 14.04
N ASN A 308 2.91 17.56 14.26
CA ASN A 308 2.58 18.09 15.58
C ASN A 308 1.31 17.40 16.10
N LEU A 309 1.26 17.08 17.39
CA LEU A 309 0.02 16.60 18.03
C LEU A 309 -0.98 17.74 18.18
N ASP A 310 -2.27 17.51 17.89
CA ASP A 310 -3.31 18.43 18.33
C ASP A 310 -3.38 18.49 19.87
N LYS A 311 -3.72 19.68 20.38
CA LYS A 311 -3.84 19.96 21.82
C LYS A 311 -5.15 19.50 22.43
N VAL A 312 -6.19 19.28 21.61
CA VAL A 312 -7.51 18.84 22.07
C VAL A 312 -7.65 17.33 21.86
N ARG A 313 -7.23 16.82 20.69
CA ARG A 313 -7.24 15.40 20.32
C ARG A 313 -5.82 14.90 20.16
N THR A 314 -5.23 14.38 21.23
CA THR A 314 -3.82 13.94 21.24
C THR A 314 -3.52 12.72 20.35
N THR A 315 -4.53 12.15 19.68
CA THR A 315 -4.40 11.12 18.63
C THR A 315 -4.25 11.70 17.23
N ASP A 316 -4.54 12.98 17.04
CA ASP A 316 -4.70 13.59 15.72
C ASP A 316 -3.40 14.34 15.35
N LEU A 317 -2.85 13.99 14.18
CA LEU A 317 -1.62 14.59 13.65
C LEU A 317 -1.93 15.81 12.81
N LEU A 318 -1.25 16.92 13.10
CA LEU A 318 -1.37 18.20 12.40
C LEU A 318 -0.05 18.56 11.70
N CYS A 319 -0.17 19.07 10.48
CA CYS A 319 0.95 19.72 9.80
C CYS A 319 1.24 21.10 10.42
N ASP A 320 2.42 21.59 10.14
CA ASP A 320 3.00 22.79 10.76
C ASP A 320 2.13 24.05 10.59
N SER A 321 1.49 24.23 9.43
CA SER A 321 0.57 25.34 9.16
C SER A 321 -0.70 25.23 10.00
N CYS A 322 -1.36 24.06 9.98
CA CYS A 322 -2.57 23.79 10.75
C CYS A 322 -2.35 23.92 12.27
N TYR A 323 -1.20 23.45 12.76
CA TYR A 323 -0.82 23.56 14.18
C TYR A 323 -0.58 25.02 14.61
N LYS A 324 0.12 25.82 13.77
CA LYS A 324 0.34 27.25 14.04
C LYS A 324 -0.98 28.01 14.09
N GLU A 325 -1.89 27.75 13.15
CA GLU A 325 -3.22 28.37 13.09
C GLU A 325 -4.07 28.04 14.32
N ALA A 326 -4.19 26.76 14.69
CA ALA A 326 -4.91 26.30 15.88
C ALA A 326 -4.31 26.91 17.17
N ARG A 327 -2.97 26.97 17.26
CA ARG A 327 -2.27 27.62 18.37
C ARG A 327 -2.56 29.12 18.44
N THR A 328 -2.63 29.83 17.31
CA THR A 328 -2.97 31.26 17.30
C THR A 328 -4.43 31.53 17.68
N SER A 329 -5.38 30.71 17.22
CA SER A 329 -6.80 30.82 17.63
C SER A 329 -6.96 30.67 19.13
N MET A 330 -6.40 29.60 19.73
CA MET A 330 -6.43 29.40 21.18
C MET A 330 -5.81 30.55 21.98
N ILE A 331 -4.74 31.17 21.47
CA ILE A 331 -4.10 32.32 22.14
C ILE A 331 -5.01 33.56 22.04
N LEU A 332 -5.65 33.78 20.89
CA LEU A 332 -6.59 34.88 20.68
C LEU A 332 -7.82 34.71 21.57
N GLU A 333 -8.44 33.53 21.58
CA GLU A 333 -9.57 33.17 22.46
C GLU A 333 -9.22 33.36 23.93
N LYS A 334 -8.05 32.89 24.38
CA LYS A 334 -7.61 33.09 25.77
C LYS A 334 -7.39 34.57 26.10
N LYS A 335 -6.86 35.37 25.17
CA LYS A 335 -6.71 36.83 25.37
C LYS A 335 -8.06 37.53 25.40
N ILE A 336 -8.97 37.22 24.47
CA ILE A 336 -10.33 37.78 24.42
C ILE A 336 -11.11 37.41 25.69
N ASN A 337 -11.10 36.14 26.10
CA ASN A 337 -11.77 35.70 27.33
C ASN A 337 -11.10 36.27 28.59
N SER A 338 -9.79 36.51 28.59
CA SER A 338 -9.11 37.20 29.69
C SER A 338 -9.49 38.69 29.78
N VAL A 339 -9.67 39.37 28.65
CA VAL A 339 -10.08 40.79 28.61
C VAL A 339 -11.56 40.93 28.97
N ILE A 340 -12.44 40.13 28.38
CA ILE A 340 -13.88 40.11 28.69
C ILE A 340 -14.13 39.63 30.13
N GLY A 341 -13.35 38.67 30.63
CA GLY A 341 -13.40 38.18 32.00
C GLY A 341 -12.95 39.21 33.04
N ALA A 342 -11.86 39.93 32.76
CA ALA A 342 -11.38 41.03 33.63
C ALA A 342 -12.34 42.22 33.67
N SER A 343 -13.18 42.41 32.64
CA SER A 343 -14.22 43.44 32.61
C SER A 343 -15.57 43.01 33.22
N ARG A 344 -15.73 41.76 33.67
CA ARG A 344 -16.99 41.24 34.25
C ARG A 344 -16.97 41.02 35.77
N SER A 345 -15.85 41.28 36.45
CA SER A 345 -15.70 41.07 37.90
C SER A 345 -16.32 42.15 38.79
N HIS A 346 -16.87 43.25 38.24
CA HIS A 346 -17.48 44.33 39.03
C HIS A 346 -18.95 44.69 38.73
N GLN A 347 -19.57 44.08 37.72
CA GLN A 347 -21.01 44.20 37.48
C GLN A 347 -21.58 42.86 37.02
N LEU A 348 -22.11 42.07 37.97
CA LEU A 348 -23.24 41.14 37.84
C LEU A 348 -23.51 40.38 39.16
N GLN A 349 -23.50 41.07 40.30
CA GLN A 349 -24.29 40.65 41.46
C GLN A 349 -25.69 41.27 41.34
N THR A 350 -26.57 40.61 40.59
CA THR A 350 -28.05 40.60 40.69
C THR A 350 -28.63 40.11 39.37
N LEU A 351 -29.05 38.84 39.32
CA LEU A 351 -30.33 38.33 38.81
C LEU A 351 -30.23 36.80 38.58
N PRO A 352 -31.33 36.04 38.72
CA PRO A 352 -31.26 34.59 38.83
C PRO A 352 -31.43 33.84 37.49
N SER A 353 -30.82 32.66 37.45
CA SER A 353 -31.22 31.44 36.71
C SER A 353 -31.35 31.46 35.18
N GLY A 354 -30.69 30.48 34.55
CA GLY A 354 -31.15 29.89 33.29
C GLY A 354 -30.58 30.50 32.00
N SER A 355 -29.49 29.92 31.48
CA SER A 355 -29.31 29.54 30.06
C SER A 355 -27.87 29.09 29.77
N SER A 356 -27.62 27.79 29.87
CA SER A 356 -26.41 27.19 29.33
C SER A 356 -26.51 27.13 27.81
N LEU A 357 -25.80 28.03 27.10
CA LEU A 357 -25.72 27.98 25.64
C LEU A 357 -24.76 26.87 25.20
N SER A 358 -25.34 25.68 25.01
CA SER A 358 -24.71 24.53 24.35
C SER A 358 -24.44 24.84 22.87
N ILE A 359 -23.18 24.86 22.45
CA ILE A 359 -22.82 24.93 21.02
C ILE A 359 -22.21 23.60 20.57
N SER A 360 -23.11 22.77 20.04
CA SER A 360 -22.90 21.69 19.07
C SER A 360 -21.53 20.98 19.05
N SER A 361 -21.50 19.79 19.65
CA SER A 361 -20.65 18.69 19.19
C SER A 361 -21.04 18.27 17.76
N PHE A 362 -20.10 18.38 16.80
CA PHE A 362 -20.25 17.67 15.53
C PHE A 362 -19.90 16.21 15.72
N ALA A 363 -20.89 15.34 15.52
CA ALA A 363 -20.80 13.92 15.81
C ALA A 363 -19.91 13.17 14.81
N THR A 364 -19.04 12.32 15.33
CA THR A 364 -18.50 11.16 14.62
C THR A 364 -19.64 10.20 14.29
N SER A 365 -19.96 10.02 13.02
CA SER A 365 -20.89 8.98 12.56
C SER A 365 -20.13 7.82 11.93
N ALA A 366 -20.01 6.73 12.68
CA ALA A 366 -19.49 5.45 12.20
C ALA A 366 -20.36 4.30 12.74
N SER A 367 -21.29 3.77 11.91
CA SER A 367 -21.80 2.39 12.06
C SER A 367 -22.49 1.90 10.78
N SER A 368 -22.15 0.66 10.39
CA SER A 368 -23.01 -0.37 9.77
C SER A 368 -23.95 -0.02 8.59
N SER A 369 -23.55 -0.52 7.41
CA SER A 369 -24.34 -1.40 6.52
C SER A 369 -25.85 -1.58 6.75
N SER A 370 -26.65 -1.30 5.71
CA SER A 370 -27.72 -2.20 5.22
C SER A 370 -28.20 -1.75 3.83
N ALA A 371 -28.97 -2.59 3.14
CA ALA A 371 -29.18 -2.49 1.69
C ALA A 371 -30.58 -1.97 1.26
N SER A 372 -30.63 -1.54 -0.02
CA SER A 372 -31.70 -1.78 -1.01
C SER A 372 -32.59 -0.61 -1.50
N SER A 373 -32.61 -0.47 -2.84
CA SER A 373 -33.65 0.15 -3.72
C SER A 373 -33.89 1.67 -3.59
N ASN A 374 -33.97 2.48 -4.66
CA ASN A 374 -34.73 2.26 -5.89
C ASN A 374 -34.31 3.16 -7.09
N LYS A 375 -34.36 2.58 -8.30
CA LYS A 375 -34.83 3.11 -9.61
C LYS A 375 -34.17 4.33 -10.34
N SER A 376 -33.96 4.05 -11.64
CA SER A 376 -33.79 4.95 -12.82
C SER A 376 -32.40 5.58 -13.03
N SER A 377 -31.84 5.64 -14.24
CA SER A 377 -32.36 5.35 -15.60
C SER A 377 -31.34 4.70 -16.57
N LYS A 378 -31.85 4.20 -17.72
CA LYS A 378 -31.18 3.60 -18.91
C LYS A 378 -29.93 4.40 -19.37
N THR A 379 -28.88 3.85 -20.02
CA THR A 379 -28.69 2.67 -20.93
C THR A 379 -27.32 1.96 -20.70
N GLY A 380 -26.98 0.76 -21.22
CA GLY A 380 -27.77 -0.21 -22.02
C GLY A 380 -27.00 -1.40 -22.67
N PHE A 381 -25.73 -1.27 -23.07
CA PHE A 381 -25.00 -2.30 -23.87
C PHE A 381 -24.50 -3.52 -23.06
N LYS A 382 -25.28 -4.62 -23.03
CA LYS A 382 -24.79 -6.00 -22.79
C LYS A 382 -25.89 -7.04 -23.03
N LYS A 383 -25.91 -7.68 -24.22
CA LYS A 383 -26.64 -8.94 -24.50
C LYS A 383 -26.23 -9.53 -25.86
N MET A 384 -25.29 -10.47 -25.85
CA MET A 384 -25.17 -11.53 -26.84
C MET A 384 -24.37 -12.69 -26.22
N PHE A 385 -24.48 -13.90 -26.79
CA PHE A 385 -23.89 -15.15 -26.28
C PHE A 385 -24.49 -15.70 -24.97
N GLN A 386 -25.75 -16.11 -25.05
CA GLN A 386 -26.20 -17.30 -24.32
C GLN A 386 -27.22 -18.08 -25.17
N MET A 387 -26.70 -18.84 -26.15
CA MET A 387 -27.43 -19.86 -26.90
C MET A 387 -26.52 -21.06 -27.14
N ILE A 388 -27.14 -22.25 -27.26
CA ILE A 388 -26.56 -23.60 -27.35
C ILE A 388 -26.34 -24.28 -25.98
N LYS A 389 -27.47 -24.56 -25.30
CA LYS A 389 -27.70 -25.82 -24.58
C LYS A 389 -29.19 -25.98 -24.27
N ASN A 390 -29.87 -26.74 -25.13
CA ASN A 390 -31.00 -27.63 -24.85
C ASN A 390 -31.85 -27.81 -26.12
N ASN A 391 -31.73 -28.98 -26.75
CA ASN A 391 -32.92 -29.61 -27.31
C ASN A 391 -32.87 -31.12 -27.14
N LYS A 392 -34.00 -31.69 -26.70
CA LYS A 392 -34.21 -33.09 -26.36
C LYS A 392 -33.90 -34.05 -27.53
N ARG A 393 -33.51 -35.28 -27.19
CA ARG A 393 -34.39 -36.43 -27.46
C ARG A 393 -34.13 -37.62 -26.54
N SER A 394 -35.22 -38.11 -25.96
CA SER A 394 -35.36 -39.40 -25.30
C SER A 394 -35.82 -40.45 -26.31
N SER A 395 -35.22 -41.63 -26.29
CA SER A 395 -35.81 -42.88 -26.80
C SER A 395 -35.36 -44.02 -25.89
N ALA A 396 -36.28 -44.93 -25.56
CA ALA A 396 -36.03 -46.10 -24.73
C ALA A 396 -35.74 -47.34 -25.58
N ASP A 397 -35.47 -48.45 -24.88
CA ASP A 397 -35.46 -49.84 -25.34
C ASP A 397 -34.43 -50.26 -26.39
N THR A 398 -33.47 -51.08 -25.97
CA THR A 398 -33.47 -52.52 -26.32
C THR A 398 -32.70 -53.30 -25.26
N SER A 399 -33.30 -54.38 -24.79
CA SER A 399 -32.74 -55.35 -23.83
C SER A 399 -31.72 -56.30 -24.46
N GLN A 400 -30.69 -56.71 -23.71
CA GLN A 400 -30.34 -58.13 -23.64
C GLN A 400 -29.49 -58.46 -22.40
N ASP A 401 -29.97 -59.41 -21.60
CA ASP A 401 -29.21 -60.08 -20.55
C ASP A 401 -28.11 -60.97 -21.13
N PHE A 402 -27.00 -61.13 -20.40
CA PHE A 402 -26.37 -62.44 -20.23
C PHE A 402 -25.63 -62.51 -18.90
N THR A 403 -26.22 -63.23 -17.95
CA THR A 403 -25.56 -63.69 -16.73
C THR A 403 -24.86 -65.03 -16.97
N SER A 404 -23.57 -65.15 -16.64
CA SER A 404 -22.94 -66.46 -16.43
C SER A 404 -21.78 -66.40 -15.43
N HIS A 405 -22.07 -66.92 -14.23
CA HIS A 405 -21.20 -67.51 -13.20
C HIS A 405 -19.67 -67.32 -13.19
N SER A 406 -19.21 -66.99 -11.97
CA SER A 406 -17.86 -67.28 -11.42
C SER A 406 -17.54 -68.79 -11.45
N PRO A 407 -16.27 -69.20 -11.26
CA PRO A 407 -15.89 -69.55 -9.89
C PRO A 407 -14.49 -69.09 -9.44
N ASP A 408 -14.33 -69.01 -8.11
CA ASP A 408 -13.07 -68.76 -7.41
C ASP A 408 -12.00 -69.83 -7.68
N LEU A 409 -10.72 -69.41 -7.66
CA LEU A 409 -9.60 -70.28 -7.30
C LEU A 409 -8.54 -69.52 -6.48
N TYR A 410 -8.54 -69.79 -5.19
CA TYR A 410 -7.43 -69.53 -4.26
C TYR A 410 -6.38 -70.63 -4.43
N VAL A 411 -5.10 -70.31 -4.66
CA VAL A 411 -3.95 -71.16 -4.28
C VAL A 411 -2.71 -70.30 -3.99
N SER A 412 -2.10 -70.52 -2.81
CA SER A 412 -0.74 -70.17 -2.35
C SER A 412 -0.29 -68.71 -2.35
#